data_AF-A0A8J6QR05-F1
#
_entry.id   AF-A0A8J6QR05-F1
#
_cell.length_a   1.000
_cell.length_b   1.000
_cell.length_c   1.000
_cell.angle_alpha   90.00
_cell.angle_beta   90.00
_cell.angle_gamma   90.00
#
_symmetry.space_group_name_H-M   'P 1'
#
loop_
_entity.id
_entity.type
_entity.pdbx_description
1 polymer ?
#
loop_
_entity_poly.entity_id
_entity_poly.type
_entity_poly.pdbx_seq_one_letter_code
_entity_poly.pdbx_strand_id
1 'polypeptide(L)'
;MRATLLLGLALLSQAAARALDCQALNDQRDQLVRRAMKDEVVVLHELRLKLCPQQEASATAEDSASESQLDFGAYIRCRQQAEVQLQNTKPVLYTNPSGFRWFTPQGARLAREADALLREMQQHCAAPSPAGPPP
;
A
#
# COMPACT_ATOMS: atom_id res chain seq x y z
N MET A 1 45.90 0.32 23.56
CA MET A 1 44.84 -0.56 23.01
C MET A 1 43.47 -0.41 23.72
N ARG A 2 43.12 0.75 24.29
CA ARG A 2 41.79 0.98 24.92
C ARG A 2 40.86 1.89 24.11
N ALA A 3 41.42 2.75 23.25
CA ALA A 3 40.63 3.67 22.42
C ALA A 3 39.85 2.97 21.29
N THR A 4 40.37 1.86 20.78
CA THR A 4 39.75 1.09 19.67
C THR A 4 38.46 0.39 20.08
N LEU A 5 38.33 -0.03 21.35
CA LEU A 5 37.14 -0.71 21.86
C LEU A 5 35.96 0.25 22.06
N LEU A 6 36.22 1.49 22.47
CA LEU A 6 35.19 2.51 22.68
C LEU A 6 34.63 3.03 21.35
N LEU A 7 35.46 3.12 20.30
CA LEU A 7 35.02 3.53 18.97
C LEU A 7 34.09 2.49 18.31
N GLY A 8 34.37 1.20 18.51
CA GLY A 8 33.55 0.11 17.98
C GLY A 8 32.14 0.08 18.56
N LEU A 9 31.98 0.26 19.87
CA LEU A 9 30.65 0.30 20.51
C LEU A 9 29.81 1.51 20.07
N ALA A 10 30.43 2.68 19.85
CA ALA A 10 29.73 3.89 19.44
C ALA A 10 29.21 3.83 17.99
N LEU A 11 29.84 3.06 17.12
CA LEU A 11 29.39 2.84 15.74
C LEU A 11 28.23 1.83 15.68
N LEU A 12 28.30 0.77 16.49
CA LEU A 12 27.23 -0.23 16.62
C LEU A 12 25.93 0.38 17.17
N SER A 13 26.02 1.30 18.15
CA SER A 13 24.85 1.97 18.71
C SER A 13 24.17 2.92 17.73
N GLN A 14 24.95 3.65 16.92
CA GLN A 14 24.40 4.54 15.88
C GLN A 14 23.75 3.77 14.73
N ALA A 15 24.34 2.64 14.33
CA ALA A 15 23.74 1.78 13.30
C ALA A 15 22.41 1.16 13.79
N ALA A 16 22.34 0.72 15.04
CA ALA A 16 21.12 0.17 15.63
C ALA A 16 20.01 1.23 15.77
N ALA A 17 20.35 2.45 16.22
CA ALA A 17 19.39 3.56 16.31
C ALA A 17 18.82 3.92 14.93
N ARG A 18 19.68 4.05 13.91
CA ARG A 18 19.25 4.29 12.53
C ARG A 18 18.35 3.20 11.98
N ALA A 19 18.64 1.93 12.28
CA ALA A 19 17.80 0.81 11.86
C ALA A 19 16.39 0.88 12.47
N LEU A 20 16.29 1.24 13.76
CA LEU A 20 15.01 1.45 14.45
C LEU A 20 14.22 2.62 13.85
N ASP A 21 14.88 3.74 13.55
CA ASP A 21 14.25 4.91 12.92
C ASP A 21 13.71 4.56 11.53
N CYS A 22 14.47 3.80 10.74
CA CYS A 22 14.06 3.32 9.43
C CYS A 22 12.88 2.35 9.48
N GLN A 23 12.83 1.48 10.50
CA GLN A 23 11.69 0.62 10.73
C GLN A 23 10.43 1.44 11.07
N ALA A 24 10.54 2.44 11.94
CA ALA A 24 9.43 3.30 12.30
C ALA A 24 8.86 4.07 11.09
N LEU A 25 9.73 4.60 10.23
CA LEU A 25 9.33 5.24 8.97
C LEU A 25 8.60 4.26 8.03
N ASN A 26 9.10 3.02 7.93
CA ASN A 26 8.48 1.98 7.12
C ASN A 26 7.07 1.63 7.63
N ASP A 27 6.92 1.47 8.94
CA ASP A 27 5.63 1.15 9.58
C ASP A 27 4.62 2.28 9.40
N GLN A 28 5.08 3.54 9.53
CA GLN A 28 4.24 4.71 9.32
C GLN A 28 3.76 4.81 7.86
N ARG A 29 4.66 4.57 6.90
CA ARG A 29 4.30 4.50 5.47
C ARG A 29 3.23 3.43 5.22
N ASP A 30 3.42 2.23 5.77
CA ASP A 30 2.49 1.13 5.52
C ASP A 30 1.11 1.39 6.15
N GLN A 31 1.05 2.05 7.30
CA GLN A 31 -0.20 2.51 7.89
C GLN A 31 -0.92 3.55 7.02
N LEU A 32 -0.18 4.46 6.38
CA LEU A 32 -0.75 5.44 5.44
C LEU A 32 -1.31 4.73 4.20
N VAL A 33 -0.55 3.81 3.60
CA VAL A 33 -0.99 3.04 2.42
C VAL A 33 -2.23 2.21 2.72
N ARG A 34 -2.26 1.50 3.87
CA ARG A 34 -3.45 0.71 4.26
C ARG A 34 -4.69 1.59 4.42
N ARG A 35 -4.55 2.74 5.08
CA ARG A 35 -5.66 3.70 5.24
C ARG A 35 -6.10 4.27 3.90
N ALA A 36 -5.16 4.62 3.03
CA ALA A 36 -5.46 5.11 1.70
C ALA A 36 -6.26 4.08 0.89
N MET A 37 -5.80 2.82 0.89
CA MET A 37 -6.41 1.75 0.11
C MET A 37 -7.82 1.40 0.58
N LYS A 38 -8.09 1.54 1.89
CA LYS A 38 -9.42 1.30 2.45
C LYS A 38 -10.50 2.14 1.76
N ASP A 39 -10.22 3.41 1.48
CA ASP A 39 -11.20 4.31 0.85
C ASP A 39 -11.43 3.95 -0.63
N GLU A 40 -10.38 3.57 -1.35
CA GLU A 40 -10.51 3.08 -2.73
C GLU A 40 -11.34 1.78 -2.81
N VAL A 41 -11.13 0.87 -1.85
CA VAL A 41 -11.91 -0.37 -1.74
C VAL A 41 -13.39 -0.08 -1.47
N VAL A 42 -13.71 0.92 -0.65
CA VAL A 42 -15.11 1.31 -0.39
C VAL A 42 -15.78 1.79 -1.67
N VAL A 43 -15.16 2.70 -2.42
CA VAL A 43 -15.75 3.20 -3.67
C VAL A 43 -15.90 2.09 -4.71
N LEU A 44 -14.91 1.20 -4.82
CA LEU A 44 -15.02 0.05 -5.73
C LEU A 44 -16.10 -0.92 -5.29
N HIS A 45 -16.28 -1.15 -3.98
CA HIS A 45 -17.36 -1.98 -3.46
C HIS A 45 -18.75 -1.38 -3.74
N GLU A 46 -18.93 -0.08 -3.55
CA GLU A 46 -20.18 0.60 -3.91
C GLU A 46 -20.54 0.45 -5.39
N LEU A 47 -19.54 0.48 -6.29
CA LEU A 47 -19.76 0.21 -7.71
C LEU A 47 -20.17 -1.24 -7.96
N ARG A 48 -19.53 -2.20 -7.29
CA ARG A 48 -19.88 -3.62 -7.41
C ARG A 48 -21.30 -3.91 -6.91
N LEU A 49 -21.70 -3.34 -5.78
CA LEU A 49 -23.08 -3.46 -5.27
C LEU A 49 -24.13 -2.97 -6.27
N LYS A 50 -23.81 -1.95 -7.07
CA LYS A 50 -24.69 -1.44 -8.12
C LYS A 50 -24.68 -2.31 -9.38
N LEU A 51 -23.53 -2.85 -9.76
CA LEU A 51 -23.34 -3.60 -11.01
C LEU A 51 -23.72 -5.07 -10.91
N CYS A 52 -23.41 -5.72 -9.79
CA CYS A 52 -23.61 -7.15 -9.58
C CYS A 52 -24.11 -7.44 -8.17
N PRO A 53 -25.30 -6.93 -7.79
CA PRO A 53 -25.84 -7.08 -6.44
C PRO A 53 -25.98 -8.55 -6.02
N GLN A 54 -26.33 -9.44 -6.95
CA GLN A 54 -26.47 -10.88 -6.67
C GLN A 54 -25.13 -11.52 -6.33
N GLN A 55 -24.07 -11.24 -7.11
CA GLN A 55 -22.75 -11.81 -6.89
C GLN A 55 -22.11 -11.27 -5.60
N GLU A 56 -22.27 -9.98 -5.29
CA GLU A 56 -21.82 -9.43 -4.01
C GLU A 56 -22.58 -10.07 -2.83
N ALA A 57 -23.91 -10.23 -2.94
CA ALA A 57 -24.70 -10.88 -1.90
C ALA A 57 -24.26 -12.33 -1.65
N SER A 58 -24.06 -13.13 -2.70
CA SER A 58 -23.56 -14.50 -2.59
C SER A 58 -22.11 -14.57 -2.06
N ALA A 59 -21.27 -13.58 -2.37
CA ALA A 59 -19.91 -13.52 -1.86
C ALA A 59 -19.81 -13.14 -0.37
N THR A 60 -20.84 -12.47 0.17
CA THR A 60 -20.92 -12.07 1.58
C THR A 60 -21.83 -12.95 2.42
N ALA A 61 -22.56 -13.89 1.80
CA ALA A 61 -23.41 -14.81 2.52
C ALA A 61 -22.57 -15.72 3.41
N GLU A 62 -22.78 -15.65 4.72
CA GLU A 62 -22.36 -16.71 5.65
C GLU A 62 -23.15 -17.98 5.30
N ASP A 63 -22.56 -19.18 5.48
CA ASP A 63 -22.94 -20.56 5.04
C ASP A 63 -24.38 -21.05 5.37
N SER A 64 -25.35 -20.16 5.52
CA SER A 64 -26.75 -20.43 5.76
C SER A 64 -27.47 -20.93 4.51
N ALA A 65 -27.39 -22.25 4.34
CA ALA A 65 -28.48 -23.18 3.98
C ALA A 65 -29.38 -22.93 2.74
N SER A 66 -29.06 -21.96 1.87
CA SER A 66 -29.59 -21.93 0.51
C SER A 66 -28.45 -21.59 -0.46
N GLU A 67 -28.03 -22.62 -1.19
CA GLU A 67 -26.88 -22.66 -2.08
C GLU A 67 -27.01 -21.68 -3.27
N SER A 68 -26.91 -20.37 -3.02
CA SER A 68 -26.42 -19.47 -4.05
C SER A 68 -24.90 -19.65 -4.11
N GLN A 69 -24.47 -20.79 -4.66
CA GLN A 69 -23.06 -21.05 -4.90
C GLN A 69 -22.51 -19.89 -5.73
N LEU A 70 -21.51 -19.19 -5.19
CA LEU A 70 -20.89 -18.07 -5.88
C LEU A 70 -20.34 -18.55 -7.23
N ASP A 71 -20.90 -18.06 -8.33
CA ASP A 71 -20.26 -18.18 -9.64
C ASP A 71 -19.03 -17.27 -9.65
N PHE A 72 -17.87 -17.86 -9.32
CA PHE A 72 -16.59 -17.15 -9.31
C PHE A 72 -16.25 -16.53 -10.67
N GLY A 73 -16.65 -17.16 -11.78
CA GLY A 73 -16.43 -16.62 -13.11
C GLY A 73 -17.22 -15.34 -13.34
N ALA A 74 -18.51 -15.35 -13.01
CA ALA A 74 -19.35 -14.15 -13.06
C ALA A 74 -18.87 -13.06 -12.09
N TYR A 75 -18.46 -13.43 -10.89
CA TYR A 75 -17.98 -12.49 -9.89
C TYR A 75 -16.67 -11.79 -10.31
N ILE A 76 -15.69 -12.53 -10.84
CA ILE A 76 -14.45 -11.95 -11.37
C ILE A 76 -14.73 -10.96 -12.49
N ARG A 77 -15.61 -11.31 -13.44
CA ARG A 77 -16.00 -10.40 -14.53
C ARG A 77 -16.66 -9.14 -14.00
N CYS A 78 -17.54 -9.24 -13.00
CA CYS A 78 -18.12 -8.06 -12.39
C CYS A 78 -17.04 -7.16 -11.75
N ARG A 79 -16.11 -7.73 -10.98
CA ARG A 79 -15.03 -6.95 -10.36
C ARG A 79 -14.22 -6.18 -11.38
N GLN A 80 -13.85 -6.82 -12.49
CA GLN A 80 -13.15 -6.18 -13.60
C GLN A 80 -14.00 -5.05 -14.22
N GLN A 81 -15.29 -5.28 -14.44
CA GLN A 81 -16.19 -4.26 -14.97
C GLN A 81 -16.33 -3.06 -14.03
N ALA A 82 -16.40 -3.29 -12.71
CA ALA A 82 -16.44 -2.23 -11.72
C ALA A 82 -15.15 -1.40 -11.72
N GLU A 83 -13.98 -2.03 -11.86
CA GLU A 83 -12.70 -1.34 -11.97
C GLU A 83 -12.63 -0.48 -13.25
N VAL A 84 -13.07 -1.01 -14.39
CA VAL A 84 -13.16 -0.25 -15.65
C VAL A 84 -14.12 0.92 -15.52
N GLN A 85 -15.30 0.71 -14.93
CA GLN A 85 -16.27 1.77 -14.73
C GLN A 85 -15.76 2.85 -13.77
N LEU A 86 -15.05 2.47 -12.70
CA LEU A 86 -14.40 3.42 -11.80
C LEU A 86 -13.44 4.33 -12.58
N GLN A 87 -12.57 3.75 -13.40
CA GLN A 87 -11.60 4.47 -14.22
C GLN A 87 -12.23 5.42 -15.23
N ASN A 88 -13.40 5.06 -15.78
CA ASN A 88 -14.12 5.86 -16.78
C ASN A 88 -14.98 6.97 -16.17
N THR A 89 -15.39 6.84 -14.90
CA THR A 89 -16.39 7.74 -14.28
C THR A 89 -15.84 8.63 -13.17
N LYS A 90 -14.72 8.25 -12.55
CA LYS A 90 -14.08 9.05 -11.51
C LYS A 90 -12.78 9.65 -12.03
N PRO A 91 -12.55 10.95 -11.78
CA PRO A 91 -11.27 11.56 -12.10
C PRO A 91 -10.15 10.93 -11.25
N VAL A 92 -8.99 10.74 -11.86
CA VAL A 92 -7.77 10.37 -11.12
C VAL A 92 -7.29 11.60 -10.35
N LEU A 93 -7.15 11.49 -9.04
CA LEU A 93 -6.73 12.57 -8.16
C LEU A 93 -5.24 12.52 -7.82
N TYR A 94 -4.64 11.34 -7.95
CA TYR A 94 -3.21 11.14 -7.81
C TYR A 94 -2.77 9.86 -8.51
N THR A 95 -1.56 9.86 -9.05
CA THR A 95 -0.89 8.66 -9.53
C THR A 95 0.46 8.57 -8.82
N ASN A 96 0.68 7.48 -8.10
CA ASN A 96 1.94 7.29 -7.38
C ASN A 96 3.07 6.89 -8.35
N PRO A 97 4.35 6.91 -7.92
CA PRO A 97 5.47 6.53 -8.77
C PRO A 97 5.41 5.07 -9.30
N SER A 98 4.67 4.18 -8.63
CA SER A 98 4.42 2.81 -9.08
C SER A 98 3.31 2.69 -10.13
N GLY A 99 2.67 3.81 -10.51
CA GLY A 99 1.58 3.85 -11.50
C GLY A 99 0.19 3.56 -10.94
N PHE A 100 0.03 3.37 -9.63
CA PHE A 100 -1.28 3.19 -9.01
C PHE A 100 -2.06 4.51 -9.01
N ARG A 101 -3.33 4.45 -9.44
CA ARG A 101 -4.23 5.60 -9.57
C ARG A 101 -5.20 5.66 -8.39
N TRP A 102 -5.24 6.80 -7.72
CA TRP A 102 -6.12 7.08 -6.58
C TRP A 102 -7.30 7.93 -7.04
N PHE A 103 -8.52 7.52 -6.71
CA PHE A 103 -9.76 8.17 -7.14
C PHE A 103 -10.47 8.90 -5.99
N THR A 104 -10.10 8.61 -4.74
CA THR A 104 -10.67 9.26 -3.54
C THR A 104 -9.78 10.41 -3.05
N PRO A 105 -10.37 11.54 -2.57
CA PRO A 105 -9.57 12.65 -2.07
C PRO A 105 -8.67 12.25 -0.88
N GLN A 106 -9.22 11.43 0.02
CA GLN A 106 -8.49 10.96 1.20
C GLN A 106 -7.39 9.95 0.83
N GLY A 107 -7.68 8.97 -0.03
CA GLY A 107 -6.69 8.03 -0.55
C GLY A 107 -5.54 8.77 -1.24
N ALA A 108 -5.85 9.71 -2.14
CA ALA A 108 -4.85 10.52 -2.84
C ALA A 108 -3.97 11.34 -1.88
N ARG A 109 -4.55 11.91 -0.81
CA ARG A 109 -3.77 12.66 0.21
C ARG A 109 -2.82 11.72 0.96
N LEU A 110 -3.34 10.61 1.49
CA LEU A 110 -2.55 9.66 2.29
C LEU A 110 -1.46 8.99 1.45
N ALA A 111 -1.73 8.73 0.17
CA ALA A 111 -0.73 8.20 -0.75
C ALA A 111 0.43 9.16 -1.00
N ARG A 112 0.15 10.47 -1.15
CA ARG A 112 1.22 11.49 -1.25
C ARG A 112 2.09 11.54 0.00
N GLU A 113 1.49 11.41 1.18
CA GLU A 113 2.21 11.33 2.46
C GLU A 113 3.07 10.07 2.54
N ALA A 114 2.52 8.91 2.15
CA ALA A 114 3.28 7.65 2.09
C ALA A 114 4.46 7.73 1.12
N ASP A 115 4.27 8.31 -0.07
CA ASP A 115 5.33 8.48 -1.05
C ASP A 115 6.40 9.49 -0.58
N ALA A 116 6.03 10.48 0.25
CA ALA A 116 6.99 11.37 0.89
C ALA A 116 7.88 10.62 1.89
N LEU A 117 7.30 9.78 2.75
CA LEU A 117 8.06 8.92 3.66
C LEU A 117 8.95 7.94 2.91
N LEU A 118 8.50 7.40 1.77
CA LEU A 118 9.34 6.53 0.95
C LEU A 118 10.59 7.25 0.45
N ARG A 119 10.47 8.50 0.01
CA ARG A 119 11.63 9.32 -0.41
C ARG A 119 12.57 9.62 0.75
N GLU A 120 12.02 9.95 1.92
CA GLU A 120 12.81 10.19 3.13
C GLU A 120 13.59 8.94 3.54
N MET A 121 12.94 7.78 3.51
CA MET A 121 13.57 6.49 3.81
C MET A 121 14.67 6.16 2.80
N GLN A 122 14.47 6.43 1.49
CA GLN A 122 15.51 6.23 0.47
C GLN A 122 16.75 7.10 0.71
N GLN A 123 16.60 8.29 1.31
CA GLN A 123 17.71 9.19 1.62
C GLN A 123 18.46 8.79 2.89
N HIS A 124 17.76 8.28 3.90
CA HIS A 124 18.31 8.09 5.26
C HIS A 124 18.57 6.64 5.64
N CYS A 125 17.95 5.69 4.93
CA CYS A 125 17.96 4.26 5.24
C CYS A 125 18.66 3.40 4.19
N ALA A 126 19.15 3.99 3.11
CA ALA A 126 19.99 3.26 2.16
C ALA A 126 21.30 2.82 2.84
N ALA A 127 21.65 1.53 2.72
CA ALA A 127 22.96 1.05 3.12
C ALA A 127 24.05 1.78 2.30
N PRO A 128 25.26 2.04 2.86
CA PRO A 128 26.39 2.42 2.02
C PRO A 128 26.58 1.32 0.96
N SER A 129 26.47 1.71 -0.31
CA SER A 129 26.77 0.81 -1.43
C SER A 129 28.21 0.32 -1.25
N PRO A 130 28.50 -1.00 -1.29
CA PRO A 130 29.88 -1.43 -1.40
C PRO A 130 30.39 -0.90 -2.72
N ALA A 131 31.33 0.04 -2.68
CA ALA A 131 32.03 0.53 -3.85
C ALA A 131 32.60 -0.68 -4.60
N GLY A 132 31.98 -1.04 -5.73
CA GLY A 132 32.63 -1.88 -6.72
C GLY A 132 33.85 -1.11 -7.24
N PRO A 133 34.99 -1.79 -7.48
CA PRO A 133 36.18 -1.09 -7.96
C PRO A 133 35.88 -0.44 -9.33
N PRO A 134 36.44 0.74 -9.62
CA PRO A 134 36.29 1.40 -10.92
C PRO A 134 36.94 0.55 -12.04
N PRO A 135 36.54 0.78 -13.31
CA PRO A 135 36.95 -0.03 -14.45
C PRO A 135 38.45 -0.10 -14.69
#